data_AF-A0A4Q9KMT9-F1
#
_entry.id   AF-A0A4Q9KMT9-F1
#
_cell.length_a   1.000
_cell.length_b   1.000
_cell.length_c   1.000
_cell.angle_alpha   90.00
_cell.angle_beta   90.00
_cell.angle_gamma   90.00
#
_symmetry.space_group_name_H-M   'P 1'
#
loop_
_entity.id
_entity.type
_entity.pdbx_description
1 polymer ?
#
loop_
_entity_poly.entity_id
_entity_poly.type
_entity_poly.pdbx_seq_one_letter_code
_entity_poly.pdbx_strand_id
1 'polypeptide(L)' 'MVAGCVVVAGEGYSVADATAAVDSLNVDWNGEAVRSAESYLKYSAFSCSGLQRQLSSSSGEGFTKEQAAYGAKKTKACA' A
#
# COMPACT_ATOMS: atom_id res chain seq x y z
N MET A 1 -2.65 2.58 4.50
CA MET A 1 -2.06 1.74 5.56
C MET A 1 -2.84 1.98 6.84
N VAL A 2 -3.26 0.91 7.51
CA VAL A 2 -4.04 0.97 8.76
C VAL A 2 -3.08 0.80 9.92
N ALA A 3 -3.34 1.52 11.00
CA ALA A 3 -2.82 1.39 12.36
C ALA A 3 -2.56 -0.06 12.81
N GLY A 4 -1.47 -0.68 12.34
CA GLY A 4 -1.19 -2.10 12.57
C GLY A 4 -0.18 -2.75 11.62
N CYS A 5 0.21 -2.07 10.52
CA CYS A 5 1.26 -2.55 9.63
C CYS A 5 2.54 -1.71 9.74
N VAL A 6 3.01 -1.46 10.97
CA VAL A 6 4.44 -1.19 11.15
C VAL A 6 5.16 -2.51 10.91
N VAL A 7 5.55 -2.72 9.66
CA VAL A 7 6.55 -3.70 9.28
C VAL A 7 7.84 -3.33 10.03
N VAL A 8 8.27 -4.20 10.95
CA VAL A 8 9.58 -4.09 11.60
C VAL A 8 10.63 -4.42 10.53
N ALA A 9 11.04 -3.41 9.78
CA ALA A 9 12.14 -3.51 8.82
C ALA A 9 12.90 -2.17 8.80
N GLY A 10 13.77 -1.96 9.78
CA GLY A 10 14.73 -0.84 9.81
C GLY A 10 14.85 -0.13 11.16
N GLU A 11 16.08 0.31 11.48
CA GLU A 11 16.48 1.28 12.51
C GLU A 11 16.24 0.93 14.01
N GLY A 12 15.48 -0.12 14.34
CA GLY A 12 15.36 -0.61 15.73
C GLY A 12 14.32 0.11 16.61
N TYR A 13 13.39 0.86 16.02
CA TYR A 13 12.27 1.49 16.74
C TYR A 13 11.24 0.47 17.23
N SER A 14 10.56 0.80 18.34
CA SER A 14 9.43 -0.01 18.82
C SER A 14 8.23 0.12 17.86
N VAL A 15 7.42 -0.93 17.77
CA VAL A 15 6.18 -0.93 16.96
C VAL A 15 5.24 0.21 17.41
N ALA A 16 5.20 0.49 18.71
CA ALA A 16 4.35 1.54 19.27
C ALA A 16 4.77 2.93 18.79
N ASP A 17 6.08 3.24 18.81
CA ASP A 17 6.60 4.55 18.39
C ASP A 17 6.38 4.78 16.90
N ALA A 18 6.65 3.76 16.08
CA ALA A 18 6.43 3.84 14.64
C ALA A 18 4.93 3.97 14.29
N THR A 19 4.04 3.32 15.05
CA THR A 19 2.59 3.44 14.84
C THR A 19 2.13 4.84 15.21
N ALA A 20 2.54 5.36 16.36
CA ALA A 20 2.21 6.71 16.80
C ALA A 20 2.72 7.78 15.81
N ALA A 21 3.92 7.59 15.27
CA ALA A 21 4.47 8.48 14.26
C ALA A 21 3.62 8.47 12.98
N VAL A 22 3.30 7.29 12.42
CA VAL A 22 2.49 7.18 11.19
C VAL A 22 1.06 7.70 11.40
N ASP A 23 0.44 7.39 12.54
CA ASP A 23 -0.92 7.83 12.86
C ASP A 23 -1.02 9.36 13.08
N SER A 24 0.10 10.02 13.42
CA SER A 24 0.16 11.48 13.54
C SER A 24 0.19 12.21 12.20
N LEU A 25 0.41 11.51 11.09
CA LEU A 25 0.52 12.09 9.76
C LEU A 25 -0.85 12.17 9.07
N ASN A 26 -1.12 13.31 8.43
CA ASN A 26 -2.28 13.45 7.55
C ASN A 26 -1.93 12.98 6.12
N VAL A 27 -1.96 11.67 5.89
CA VAL A 27 -1.56 11.04 4.63
C VAL A 27 -2.78 10.62 3.80
N ASP A 28 -2.77 10.93 2.50
CA ASP A 28 -3.71 10.35 1.54
C ASP A 28 -3.27 8.95 1.11
N TRP A 29 -3.68 7.95 1.88
CA TRP A 29 -3.36 6.55 1.61
C TRP A 29 -3.99 5.99 0.32
N ASN A 30 -5.08 6.59 -0.17
CA ASN A 30 -5.62 6.22 -1.48
C ASN A 30 -4.71 6.72 -2.59
N GLY A 31 -4.21 7.95 -2.46
CA GLY A 31 -3.18 8.52 -3.34
C GLY A 31 -1.91 7.68 -3.38
N GLU A 32 -1.40 7.24 -2.22
CA GLU A 32 -0.25 6.34 -2.17
C GLU A 32 -0.52 5.00 -2.87
N ALA A 33 -1.71 4.40 -2.66
CA ALA A 33 -2.06 3.16 -3.33
C ALA A 33 -2.10 3.29 -4.86
N VAL A 34 -2.52 4.45 -5.40
CA VAL A 34 -2.46 4.74 -6.84
C VAL A 34 -1.02 4.80 -7.33
N ARG A 35 -0.15 5.53 -6.61
CA ARG A 35 1.27 5.66 -7.00
C ARG A 35 2.00 4.31 -6.96
N SER A 36 1.77 3.49 -5.93
CA SER A 36 2.33 2.15 -5.86
C SER A 36 1.79 1.26 -6.98
N ALA A 37 0.50 1.35 -7.31
CA ALA A 37 -0.11 0.60 -8.41
C ALA A 37 0.55 0.95 -9.76
N GLU A 38 0.74 2.24 -10.04
CA GLU A 38 1.43 2.71 -11.25
C GLU A 38 2.90 2.28 -11.27
N SER A 39 3.58 2.33 -10.12
CA SER A 39 4.98 1.89 -10.00
C SER A 39 5.14 0.42 -10.36
N TYR A 40 4.29 -0.48 -9.82
CA TYR A 40 4.31 -1.89 -10.19
C TYR A 40 4.13 -2.11 -11.69
N LEU A 41 3.19 -1.38 -12.30
CA LEU A 41 2.90 -1.49 -13.73
C LEU A 41 4.01 -0.96 -14.64
N LYS A 42 4.97 -0.18 -14.12
CA LYS A 42 6.16 0.23 -14.89
C LYS A 42 7.14 -0.91 -15.11
N TYR A 43 7.22 -1.85 -14.17
CA TYR A 43 8.22 -2.93 -14.19
C TYR A 43 7.65 -4.29 -14.54
N SER A 44 6.36 -4.51 -14.24
CA SER A 44 5.70 -5.80 -14.45
C SER A 44 4.24 -5.61 -14.85
N ALA A 45 3.78 -6.43 -15.80
CA ALA A 45 2.37 -6.49 -16.13
C ALA A 45 1.59 -7.26 -15.05
N PHE A 46 0.47 -6.70 -14.59
CA PHE A 46 -0.44 -7.35 -13.66
C PHE A 46 -1.86 -7.37 -14.20
N SER A 47 -2.61 -8.43 -13.89
CA SER A 47 -4.08 -8.38 -13.98
C SER A 47 -4.65 -7.49 -12.87
N CYS A 48 -5.84 -6.93 -13.06
CA CYS A 48 -6.51 -6.11 -12.04
C CYS A 48 -6.52 -6.77 -10.65
N SER A 49 -6.95 -8.02 -10.58
CA SER A 49 -7.02 -8.77 -9.31
C SER A 49 -5.63 -9.13 -8.75
N GLY A 50 -4.65 -9.37 -9.62
CA GLY A 50 -3.26 -9.59 -9.22
C GLY A 50 -2.65 -8.35 -8.59
N LEU A 51 -2.87 -7.18 -9.20
CA LEU A 51 -2.38 -5.90 -8.69
C LEU A 51 -3.04 -5.54 -7.35
N GLN A 52 -4.36 -5.74 -7.21
CA GLN A 52 -5.05 -5.57 -5.93
C GLN A 52 -4.46 -6.45 -4.83
N ARG A 53 -4.21 -7.73 -5.13
CA ARG A 53 -3.57 -8.66 -4.17
C ARG A 53 -2.18 -8.19 -3.79
N GLN A 54 -1.38 -7.73 -4.75
CA GLN A 54 -0.02 -7.23 -4.52
C GLN A 54 -0.01 -6.02 -3.58
N LEU A 55 -0.89 -5.05 -3.84
CA LEU A 55 -1.03 -3.84 -3.03
C LEU A 55 -1.54 -4.14 -1.62
N SER A 56 -2.47 -5.09 -1.46
CA SER A 56 -2.99 -5.47 -0.14
C SER A 56 -2.10 -6.48 0.61
N SER A 57 -1.09 -7.05 -0.05
CA SER A 57 -0.28 -8.11 0.53
C SER A 57 0.55 -7.57 1.69
N SER A 58 0.58 -8.29 2.81
CA SER A 58 1.44 -7.97 3.96
C SER A 58 2.94 -8.15 3.66
N SER A 59 3.28 -8.92 2.62
CA SER A 59 4.64 -9.03 2.09
C SER A 59 4.91 -8.06 0.94
N GLY A 60 3.91 -7.27 0.55
CA GLY A 60 3.99 -6.21 -0.46
C GLY A 60 3.86 -4.85 0.22
N GLU A 61 2.77 -4.13 -0.10
CA GLU A 61 2.55 -2.76 0.39
C GLU A 61 1.60 -2.68 1.60
N GLY A 62 0.85 -3.74 1.92
CA GLY A 62 -0.02 -3.76 3.11
C GLY A 62 -1.15 -2.72 3.12
N PHE A 63 -1.60 -2.24 1.95
CA PHE A 63 -2.80 -1.40 1.87
C PHE A 63 -4.05 -2.15 2.32
N THR A 64 -5.08 -1.42 2.79
CA THR A 64 -6.41 -2.04 2.96
C THR A 64 -6.91 -2.59 1.64
N LYS A 65 -7.83 -3.56 1.68
CA LYS A 65 -8.47 -4.07 0.47
C LYS A 65 -9.15 -2.95 -0.32
N GLU A 66 -9.74 -1.99 0.38
CA GLU A 66 -10.39 -0.82 -0.20
C GLU A 66 -9.38 0.11 -0.89
N GLN A 67 -8.27 0.44 -0.23
CA GLN A 67 -7.19 1.26 -0.80
C GLN A 67 -6.53 0.57 -2.00
N ALA A 68 -6.23 -0.72 -1.88
CA ALA A 68 -5.66 -1.52 -2.96
C ALA A 68 -6.62 -1.59 -4.17
N ALA A 69 -7.92 -1.79 -3.91
CA ALA A 69 -8.93 -1.77 -4.95
C ALA A 69 -9.05 -0.39 -5.62
N TYR A 70 -9.03 0.68 -4.82
CA TYR A 70 -9.03 2.05 -5.32
C TYR A 70 -7.81 2.33 -6.21
N GLY A 71 -6.61 2.04 -5.71
CA GLY A 71 -5.35 2.20 -6.42
C GLY A 71 -5.34 1.46 -7.76
N ALA A 72 -5.64 0.17 -7.75
CA ALA A 72 -5.66 -0.65 -8.96
C ALA A 72 -6.69 -0.14 -9.99
N LYS A 73 -7.90 0.27 -9.55
CA LYS A 73 -8.95 0.82 -10.43
C LYS A 73 -8.58 2.12 -11.11
N LYS A 74 -7.64 2.90 -10.55
CA LYS A 74 -7.15 4.13 -11.17
C LYS A 74 -6.06 3.88 -12.23
N THR A 75 -5.62 2.63 -12.39
CA THR A 75 -4.64 2.25 -13.39
C THR A 75 -5.27 1.54 -14.59
N LYS A 76 -4.48 1.38 -15.65
CA LYS A 76 -4.85 0.65 -16.87
C LYS A 76 -5.07 -0.86 -16.65
N ALA A 77 -4.58 -1.42 -15.53
CA ALA A 77 -4.71 -2.84 -15.26
C ALA A 77 -6.15 -3.29 -14.94
N CYS A 78 -7.01 -2.34 -14.56
CA CYS A 78 -8.42 -2.53 -14.22
C CYS A 78 -9.39 -1.75 -15.13
N ALA A 79 -8.87 -1.20 -16.23
CA ALA A 79 -9.66 -0.49 -17.24
C ALA A 79 -10.38 -1.47 -18.18
#